data_AF-A0A925DUD0-F1
#
_entry.id   AF-A0A925DUD0-F1
#
_cell.length_a   1.000
_cell.length_b   1.000
_cell.length_c   1.000
_cell.angle_alpha   90.00
_cell.angle_beta   90.00
_cell.angle_gamma   90.00
#
_symmetry.space_group_name_H-M   'P 1'
#
loop_
_entity.id
_entity.type
_entity.pdbx_description
1 polymer ?
#
loop_
_entity_poly.entity_id
_entity_poly.type
_entity_poly.pdbx_seq_one_letter_code
_entity_poly.pdbx_strand_id
1 'polypeptide(L)'
;GYHCDPKLPLPFICLASQKNFIALHHMGLYADVKLLNWFTTEYGKRVSGKLDMGKGCIRFKKMENIPFELIAELVSKVTVADWIAVYEKNFKKA
;
A
#
# COMPACT_ATOMS: atom_id res chain seq x y z
N GLY A 1 1.89 9.75 -18.13
CA GLY A 1 1.77 9.37 -16.71
C GLY A 1 3.06 9.69 -15.99
N TYR A 2 3.15 9.51 -14.67
CA TYR A 2 4.37 9.77 -13.90
C TYR A 2 5.63 9.03 -14.41
N HIS A 3 5.45 7.98 -15.22
CA HIS A 3 6.51 7.32 -16.00
C HIS A 3 7.12 8.13 -17.16
N CYS A 4 6.42 9.17 -17.65
CA CYS A 4 6.79 9.92 -18.85
C CYS A 4 7.11 11.40 -18.58
N ASP A 5 6.75 11.92 -17.40
CA ASP A 5 7.09 13.28 -16.98
C ASP A 5 7.92 13.23 -15.68
N PRO A 6 9.24 13.47 -15.75
CA PRO A 6 10.13 13.43 -14.60
C PRO A 6 9.87 14.54 -13.57
N LYS A 7 8.99 15.51 -13.90
CA LYS A 7 8.56 16.55 -12.94
C LYS A 7 7.46 16.06 -12.00
N LEU A 8 6.80 14.94 -12.32
CA LEU A 8 5.76 14.38 -11.48
C LEU A 8 6.36 13.46 -10.41
N PRO A 9 5.95 13.59 -9.13
CA PRO A 9 6.46 12.73 -8.07
C PRO A 9 6.01 11.28 -8.27
N LEU A 10 6.86 10.34 -7.83
CA LEU A 10 6.56 8.92 -7.87
C LEU A 10 5.47 8.58 -6.83
N PRO A 11 4.27 8.12 -7.23
CA PRO A 11 3.20 7.80 -6.30
C PRO A 11 3.60 6.62 -5.42
N PHE A 12 3.31 6.73 -4.12
CA PHE A 12 3.61 5.70 -3.13
C PHE A 12 2.36 5.24 -2.39
N ILE A 13 1.61 6.20 -1.83
CA ILE A 13 0.35 5.95 -1.12
C ILE A 13 -0.72 6.91 -1.64
N CYS A 14 -1.95 6.40 -1.77
CA CYS A 14 -3.13 7.20 -2.06
C CYS A 14 -4.27 6.80 -1.11
N LEU A 15 -5.01 7.81 -0.64
CA LEU A 15 -6.18 7.64 0.21
C LEU A 15 -7.43 8.09 -0.55
N ALA A 16 -8.48 7.29 -0.53
CA ALA A 16 -9.75 7.62 -1.17
C ALA A 16 -10.92 7.36 -0.22
N SER A 17 -11.82 8.33 -0.10
CA SER A 17 -13.10 8.17 0.58
C SER A 17 -14.15 7.76 -0.46
N GLN A 18 -14.72 6.56 -0.31
CA GLN A 18 -15.80 6.04 -1.15
C GLN A 18 -17.06 5.92 -0.31
N LYS A 19 -18.23 5.88 -0.97
CA LYS A 19 -19.55 5.87 -0.31
C LYS A 19 -19.70 4.85 0.83
N ASN A 20 -19.02 3.70 0.75
CA ASN A 20 -19.16 2.60 1.69
C ASN A 20 -17.86 2.20 2.42
N PHE A 21 -16.73 2.79 2.08
CA PHE A 21 -15.42 2.44 2.65
C PHE A 21 -14.37 3.51 2.39
N ILE A 22 -13.34 3.52 3.21
CA ILE A 22 -12.09 4.24 2.97
C ILE A 22 -11.10 3.27 2.34
N ALA A 23 -10.50 3.65 1.22
CA ALA A 23 -9.48 2.87 0.54
C ALA A 23 -8.09 3.46 0.78
N LEU A 24 -7.17 2.62 1.22
CA LEU A 24 -5.73 2.89 1.27
C LEU A 24 -5.07 2.11 0.14
N HIS A 25 -4.64 2.83 -0.90
CA HIS A 25 -3.84 2.25 -1.97
C HIS A 25 -2.36 2.42 -1.62
N HIS A 26 -1.65 1.32 -1.46
CA HIS A 26 -0.22 1.31 -1.15
C HIS A 26 0.53 0.58 -2.26
N MET A 27 1.33 1.32 -3.02
CA MET A 27 2.01 0.79 -4.20
C MET A 27 3.07 -0.27 -3.86
N GLY A 28 3.68 -0.19 -2.67
CA GLY A 28 4.57 -1.24 -2.17
C GLY A 28 3.89 -2.61 -2.02
N LEU A 29 2.62 -2.66 -1.57
CA LEU A 29 1.86 -3.91 -1.44
C LEU A 29 1.47 -4.50 -2.80
N TYR A 30 1.42 -3.65 -3.83
CA TYR A 30 1.17 -4.08 -5.20
C TYR A 30 2.42 -4.68 -5.84
N ALA A 31 3.60 -4.11 -5.57
CA ALA A 31 4.83 -4.43 -6.29
C ALA A 31 5.77 -5.42 -5.56
N ASP A 32 5.65 -5.58 -4.24
CA ASP A 32 6.46 -6.50 -3.44
C ASP A 32 5.60 -7.56 -2.74
N VAL A 33 5.72 -8.80 -3.22
CA VAL A 33 5.03 -9.98 -2.67
C VAL A 33 5.47 -10.29 -1.24
N LYS A 34 6.73 -10.01 -0.88
CA LYS A 34 7.23 -10.25 0.48
C LYS A 34 6.56 -9.31 1.47
N LEU A 35 6.47 -8.03 1.12
CA LEU A 35 5.77 -7.03 1.92
C LEU A 35 4.28 -7.36 2.06
N LEU A 36 3.64 -7.79 0.96
CA LEU A 36 2.25 -8.25 0.98
C LEU A 36 2.04 -9.41 1.94
N ASN A 37 2.88 -10.44 1.88
CA ASN A 37 2.77 -11.63 2.75
C ASN A 37 3.01 -11.28 4.23
N TRP A 38 3.96 -10.38 4.51
CA TRP A 38 4.17 -9.88 5.87
C TRP A 38 2.92 -9.14 6.38
N PHE A 39 2.37 -8.23 5.57
CA PHE A 39 1.22 -7.43 5.95
C PHE A 39 -0.03 -8.30 6.19
N THR A 40 -0.34 -9.25 5.30
CA THR A 40 -1.49 -10.14 5.47
C THR A 40 -1.37 -11.00 6.74
N THR A 41 -0.16 -11.46 7.05
CA THR A 41 0.15 -12.23 8.26
C THR A 41 -0.02 -11.38 9.53
N GLU A 42 0.57 -10.19 9.56
CA GLU A 42 0.48 -9.31 10.73
C GLU A 42 -0.93 -8.76 10.94
N TYR A 43 -1.65 -8.45 9.86
CA TYR A 43 -3.04 -8.02 9.93
C TYR A 43 -3.91 -9.08 10.60
N GLY A 44 -3.76 -10.36 10.23
CA GLY A 44 -4.52 -11.46 10.83
C GLY A 44 -4.23 -11.69 12.31
N LYS A 45 -3.06 -11.27 12.81
CA LYS A 45 -2.71 -11.37 14.23
C LYS A 45 -3.26 -10.21 15.07
N ARG A 46 -3.31 -9.01 14.50
CA ARG A 46 -3.58 -7.77 15.24
C ARG A 46 -5.01 -7.27 15.09
N VAL A 47 -5.67 -7.60 13.98
CA VAL A 47 -7.00 -7.09 13.66
C VAL A 47 -8.03 -8.20 13.76
N SER A 48 -9.07 -7.95 14.56
CA SER A 48 -10.25 -8.80 14.63
C SER A 48 -11.10 -8.61 13.37
N GLY A 49 -10.88 -9.47 12.37
CA GLY A 49 -11.70 -9.51 11.17
C GLY A 49 -10.94 -9.95 9.93
N LYS A 50 -11.69 -10.16 8.84
CA LYS A 50 -11.09 -10.50 7.55
C LYS A 50 -10.53 -9.24 6.88
N LEU A 51 -9.29 -9.33 6.42
CA LEU A 51 -8.69 -8.32 5.56
C LEU A 51 -9.48 -8.21 4.25
N ASP A 52 -10.07 -7.05 4.00
CA ASP A 52 -10.73 -6.72 2.74
C ASP A 52 -9.76 -5.92 1.87
N MET A 53 -9.21 -6.56 0.84
CA MET A 53 -8.27 -5.90 -0.06
C MET A 53 -8.37 -6.39 -1.51
N GLY A 54 -8.02 -5.50 -2.44
CA GLY A 54 -7.64 -5.83 -3.82
C GLY A 54 -6.12 -5.85 -4.00
N LYS A 55 -5.63 -5.80 -5.24
CA LYS A 55 -4.19 -5.71 -5.52
C LYS A 55 -3.63 -4.38 -5.01
N GLY A 56 -2.98 -4.39 -3.85
CA GLY A 56 -2.37 -3.20 -3.22
C GLY A 56 -3.36 -2.17 -2.65
N CYS A 57 -4.66 -2.48 -2.59
CA CYS A 57 -5.70 -1.57 -2.12
C CYS A 57 -6.45 -2.18 -0.95
N ILE A 58 -6.31 -1.61 0.24
CA ILE A 58 -6.98 -2.06 1.47
C ILE A 58 -8.26 -1.25 1.66
N ARG A 59 -9.37 -1.90 1.99
CA ARG A 59 -10.68 -1.27 2.16
C ARG A 59 -11.14 -1.36 3.62
N PHE A 60 -11.42 -0.21 4.22
CA PHE A 60 -11.92 -0.09 5.59
C PHE A 60 -13.37 0.40 5.59
N LYS A 61 -14.29 -0.40 6.13
CA LYS A 61 -15.72 -0.02 6.21
C LYS A 61 -16.04 0.91 7.39
N LYS A 62 -15.28 0.79 8.48
CA LYS A 62 -15.43 1.58 9.71
C LYS A 62 -14.09 2.20 10.07
N MET A 63 -14.09 3.46 10.46
CA MET A 63 -12.86 4.18 10.85
C MET A 63 -12.24 3.62 12.13
N GLU A 64 -13.07 3.17 13.06
CA GLU A 64 -12.66 2.57 14.34
C GLU A 64 -11.83 1.29 14.15
N ASN A 65 -11.99 0.61 13.02
CA ASN A 65 -11.30 -0.65 12.73
C ASN A 65 -10.01 -0.44 11.93
N ILE A 66 -9.59 0.81 11.70
CA ILE A 66 -8.35 1.10 10.97
C ILE A 66 -7.17 0.86 11.91
N PRO A 67 -6.29 -0.12 11.63
CA PRO A 67 -5.14 -0.39 12.49
C PRO A 67 -4.02 0.60 12.18
N PHE A 68 -4.12 1.81 12.73
CA PHE A 68 -3.16 2.90 12.45
C PHE A 68 -1.71 2.52 12.77
N GLU A 69 -1.46 1.79 13.86
CA GLU A 69 -0.13 1.32 14.23
C GLU A 69 0.46 0.37 13.18
N LEU A 70 -0.34 -0.59 12.70
CA LEU A 70 0.09 -1.53 11.66
C LEU A 70 0.35 -0.80 10.32
N ILE A 71 -0.47 0.20 10.00
CA ILE A 71 -0.27 1.02 8.80
C ILE A 71 1.04 1.82 8.95
N ALA A 72 1.30 2.42 10.10
CA ALA A 72 2.55 3.15 10.35
C ALA A 72 3.79 2.24 10.19
N GLU A 73 3.73 1.00 10.69
CA GLU A 73 4.77 -0.02 10.45
C GLU A 73 4.90 -0.40 8.97
N LEU A 74 3.79 -0.51 8.24
CA LEU A 74 3.82 -0.79 6.81
C LEU A 74 4.55 0.32 6.05
N VAL A 75 4.20 1.58 6.33
CA VAL A 75 4.78 2.74 5.61
C VAL A 75 6.27 2.90 5.95
N SER A 76 6.67 2.62 7.20
CA SER A 76 8.07 2.74 7.63
C SER A 76 8.99 1.63 7.07
N LYS A 77 8.43 0.50 6.62
CA LYS A 77 9.18 -0.61 6.04
C LYS A 77 9.70 -0.37 4.64
N VAL A 78 9.16 0.62 3.93
CA VAL A 78 9.58 0.91 2.56
C VAL A 78 10.30 2.25 2.54
N THR A 79 11.61 2.22 2.29
CA THR A 79 12.36 3.46 2.08
C THR A 79 12.08 4.03 0.70
N VAL A 80 12.36 5.33 0.53
CA VAL A 80 12.26 5.99 -0.78
C VAL A 80 13.15 5.29 -1.82
N ALA A 81 14.37 4.89 -1.42
CA ALA A 81 15.30 4.19 -2.29
C ALA A 81 14.78 2.81 -2.71
N ASP A 82 14.21 2.04 -1.77
CA ASP A 82 13.61 0.75 -2.06
C ASP A 82 12.43 0.89 -3.02
N TRP A 83 11.58 1.91 -2.80
CA TRP A 83 10.44 2.16 -3.66
C TRP A 83 10.86 2.51 -5.09
N ILE A 84 11.86 3.38 -5.25
CA ILE A 84 12.42 3.73 -6.57
C ILE A 84 12.98 2.47 -7.25
N ALA A 85 13.77 1.66 -6.56
CA ALA A 85 14.37 0.45 -7.13
C ALA A 85 13.31 -0.57 -7.59
N VAL A 86 12.30 -0.82 -6.75
CA VAL A 86 11.16 -1.70 -7.10
C VAL A 86 10.40 -1.16 -8.30
N TYR A 87 10.18 0.15 -8.33
CA TYR A 87 9.46 0.81 -9.40
C TYR A 87 10.19 0.73 -10.75
N GLU A 88 11.49 1.04 -10.76
CA GLU A 88 12.31 0.96 -11.98
C GLU A 88 12.38 -0.48 -12.51
N LYS A 89 12.54 -1.46 -11.61
CA LYS A 89 12.57 -2.88 -12.01
C LYS A 89 11.27 -3.36 -12.63
N ASN A 90 10.13 -2.98 -12.06
CA ASN A 90 8.83 -3.57 -12.41
C ASN A 90 8.07 -2.78 -13.48
N PHE A 91 8.31 -1.48 -13.63
CA PHE A 91 7.47 -0.62 -14.46
C PHE A 91 8.20 0.29 -15.43
N LYS A 92 9.51 0.49 -15.29
CA LYS A 92 10.32 1.18 -16.31
C LYS A 92 10.69 0.14 -17.37
N LYS A 93 9.94 0.10 -18.48
CA LYS A 93 10.41 -0.62 -19.67
C LYS A 93 11.58 0.16 -20.27
N ALA A 94 12.68 -0.55 -20.53
CA ALA A 94 13.77 -0.05 -21.35
C ALA A 94 13.28 0.27 -22.78
#